data_AF-L8MYH7-F1
#
_entry.id   AF-L8MYH7-F1
#
_cell.length_a   1.000
_cell.length_b   1.000
_cell.length_c   1.000
_cell.angle_alpha   90.00
_cell.angle_beta   90.00
_cell.angle_gamma   90.00
#
_symmetry.space_group_name_H-M   'P 1'
#
loop_
_entity.id
_entity.type
_entity.pdbx_description
1 polymer ?
#
loop_
_entity_poly.entity_id
_entity_poly.type
_entity_poly.pdbx_seq_one_letter_code
_entity_poly.pdbx_strand_id
1 'polypeptide(L)' 'MWIAPNEGAKFWLSVLTEIRNREVKDILMAYVDGLAGFPNAVVLKRKG' A
#
# COMPACT_ATOMS: atom_id res chain seq x y z
N MET A 1 -3.35 -2.25 13.19
CA MET A 1 -4.36 -2.91 12.34
C MET A 1 -5.00 -1.83 11.49
N TRP A 2 -5.02 -1.98 10.16
CA TRP A 2 -5.68 -1.03 9.25
C TRP A 2 -7.05 -1.58 8.90
N ILE A 3 -8.09 -0.75 9.03
CA ILE A 3 -9.48 -1.13 8.76
C ILE A 3 -10.11 0.00 7.95
N ALA A 4 -10.79 -0.33 6.86
CA ALA A 4 -11.56 0.63 6.09
C ALA A 4 -12.81 -0.01 5.49
N PRO A 5 -13.87 0.77 5.21
CA PRO A 5 -15.05 0.27 4.51
C PRO A 5 -14.76 -0.19 3.07
N ASN A 6 -13.67 0.28 2.47
CA ASN A 6 -13.25 -0.09 1.12
C ASN A 6 -11.72 -0.15 1.01
N GLU A 7 -11.21 -1.21 0.39
CA GLU A 7 -9.79 -1.51 0.25
C GLU A 7 -9.26 -1.16 -1.14
N GLY A 8 -9.59 0.03 -1.63
CA GLY A 8 -9.14 0.52 -2.94
C GLY A 8 -7.71 1.07 -2.95
N ALA A 9 -7.24 1.52 -4.11
CA ALA A 9 -5.86 2.02 -4.29
C ALA A 9 -5.46 3.16 -3.32
N LYS A 10 -6.39 4.05 -2.96
CA LYS A 10 -6.14 5.13 -2.00
C LYS A 10 -5.91 4.61 -0.57
N PHE A 11 -6.63 3.57 -0.18
CA PHE A 11 -6.44 2.91 1.11
C PHE A 11 -5.06 2.24 1.17
N TRP A 12 -4.70 1.44 0.18
CA TRP A 12 -3.39 0.81 0.14
C TRP A 12 -2.24 1.81 0.09
N LEU A 13 -2.43 2.95 -0.59
CA LEU A 13 -1.46 4.04 -0.59
C LEU A 13 -1.27 4.67 0.80
N SER A 14 -2.34 4.82 1.60
CA SER A 14 -2.23 5.33 2.97
C SER A 14 -1.51 4.34 3.87
N VAL A 15 -1.82 3.03 3.75
CA VAL A 15 -1.11 1.95 4.47
C VAL A 15 0.39 1.98 4.16
N LEU A 16 0.77 2.00 2.88
CA LEU A 16 2.18 2.06 2.47
C LEU A 16 2.88 3.34 2.93
N THR A 17 2.14 4.45 3.03
CA THR A 17 2.68 5.73 3.54
C THR A 17 2.96 5.65 5.04
N GLU A 18 2.05 5.07 5.83
CA GLU A 18 2.28 4.85 7.25
C GLU A 18 3.45 3.91 7.53
N ILE A 19 3.57 2.82 6.76
CA ILE A 19 4.69 1.88 6.88
C ILE A 19 6.03 2.59 6.66
N ARG A 20 6.13 3.42 5.62
CA ARG A 20 7.32 4.25 5.36
C ARG A 20 7.58 5.28 6.45
N ASN A 21 6.54 5.89 7.03
CA ASN A 21 6.69 6.85 8.14
C ASN A 21 7.23 6.18 9.41
N ARG A 22 7.19 4.84 9.50
CA ARG A 22 7.84 4.05 10.54
C ARG A 22 9.25 3.60 10.15
N GLU A 23 9.86 4.32 9.21
CA GLU A 23 11.24 4.14 8.73
C GLU A 23 11.51 2.82 8.00
N VAL A 24 10.47 2.11 7.54
CA VAL A 24 10.63 0.97 6.63
C VAL A 24 11.07 1.49 5.27
N LYS A 25 12.30 1.17 4.88
CA LYS A 25 12.93 1.66 3.65
C LYS A 25 12.52 0.83 2.43
N ASP A 26 12.56 -0.50 2.57
CA ASP A 26 12.36 -1.42 1.46
C ASP A 26 11.44 -2.58 1.85
N ILE A 27 10.56 -2.95 0.93
CA ILE A 27 9.72 -4.13 0.99
C ILE A 27 10.07 -4.98 -0.22
N LEU A 28 10.82 -6.07 0.01
CA LEU A 28 11.31 -6.94 -1.07
C LEU A 28 10.23 -7.91 -1.56
N MET A 29 9.23 -8.21 -0.72
CA MET A 29 8.14 -9.13 -1.02
C MET A 29 6.89 -8.73 -0.24
N ALA A 30 5.74 -8.72 -0.92
CA ALA A 30 4.43 -8.54 -0.31
C ALA A 30 3.47 -9.58 -0.86
N TYR A 31 2.83 -10.35 0.02
CA TYR A 31 1.78 -11.30 -0.36
C TYR A 31 0.43 -10.62 -0.21
N VAL A 32 -0.38 -10.66 -1.26
CA VAL A 32 -1.69 -10.01 -1.32
C VAL A 32 -2.72 -10.96 -1.91
N ASP A 33 -3.88 -11.05 -1.29
CA ASP A 33 -4.95 -11.96 -1.71
C ASP A 33 -5.92 -11.25 -2.67
N GLY A 34 -5.49 -11.07 -3.93
CA GLY A 34 -6.35 -10.54 -5.00
C GLY A 34 -6.85 -9.10 -4.80
N LEU A 35 -6.23 -8.33 -3.90
CA LEU A 35 -6.69 -7.01 -3.47
C LEU A 35 -6.76 -5.99 -4.62
N ALA A 36 -7.99 -5.66 -5.03
CA ALA A 36 -8.28 -4.72 -6.11
C ALA A 36 -7.82 -3.30 -5.76
N GLY A 37 -6.61 -2.93 -6.20
CA GLY A 37 -6.05 -1.59 -6.04
C GLY A 37 -4.67 -1.54 -5.38
N PHE A 38 -4.22 -2.64 -4.73
CA PHE A 38 -2.86 -2.69 -4.19
C PHE A 38 -1.79 -2.58 -5.29
N PRO A 39 -1.88 -3.29 -6.44
CA PRO A 39 -0.92 -3.10 -7.54
C PRO A 39 -0.91 -1.65 -8.07
N ASN A 40 -2.08 -1.01 -8.15
CA ASN A 40 -2.20 0.38 -8.59
C ASN A 40 -1.53 1.36 -7.61
N ALA A 41 -1.64 1.11 -6.30
CA ALA A 41 -0.99 1.91 -5.27
C ALA A 41 0.55 1.83 -5.35
N VAL A 42 1.09 0.65 -5.63
CA VAL A 42 2.54 0.44 -5.83
C VAL A 42 3.03 1.23 -7.05
N VAL A 43 2.29 1.20 -8.16
CA VAL A 43 2.67 1.96 -9.38
C VAL A 43 2.59 3.48 -9.14
N LEU A 44 1.54 3.96 -8.46
CA LEU A 44 1.38 5.39 -8.14
C LEU A 44 2.54 5.94 -7.29
N LYS A 45 3.09 5.13 -6.38
CA LYS A 45 4.25 5.50 -5.54
C LYS A 45 5.57 5.62 -6.29
N ARG A 46 5.73 5.00 -7.47
CA ARG A 46 6.96 5.09 -8.27
C ARG A 46 7.00 6.34 -9.16
N LYS A 47 5.86 7.03 -9.34
CA LYS A 47 5.72 8.18 -10.24
C LYS A 47 5.82 9.55 -9.55
N GLY A 48 5.99 9.59 -8.23
CA GLY A 48 6.20 10.82 -7.46
C GLY A 48 7.39 10.67 -6.53
#